data_AF-A0A1J5JEZ2-F1
#
_entry.id   AF-A0A1J5JEZ2-F1
#
_cell.length_a   1.000
_cell.length_b   1.000
_cell.length_c   1.000
_cell.angle_alpha   90.00
_cell.angle_beta   90.00
_cell.angle_gamma   90.00
#
_symmetry.space_group_name_H-M   'P 1'
#
loop_
_entity.id
_entity.type
_entity.pdbx_description
1 polymer ?
#
loop_
_entity_poly.entity_id
_entity_poly.type
_entity_poly.pdbx_seq_one_letter_code
_entity_poly.pdbx_strand_id
1 'polypeptide(L)'
;MLTRLKLDPARMEMLAGFFESYLKLNQEEEERLNYELGRIDKKEAETIVQITTSWHERGRMEGRMEGRMEGRMEAQKETILKYLSRRFGEQPADLEEKVQKIGDLQILDRILDELFTAGTIEEARAVILRKIAGGLQ
;
A
#
# COMPACT_ATOMS: atom_id res chain seq x y z
N MET A 1 -9.46 -27.91 12.70
CA MET A 1 -8.66 -27.58 13.91
C MET A 1 -8.88 -26.14 14.38
N LEU A 2 -9.07 -25.15 13.50
CA LEU A 2 -9.55 -23.79 13.89
C LEU A 2 -11.05 -23.73 14.24
N THR A 3 -11.87 -24.47 13.50
CA THR A 3 -13.34 -24.57 13.69
C THR A 3 -13.76 -25.12 15.06
N ARG A 4 -12.91 -25.93 15.70
CA ARG A 4 -13.17 -26.53 17.02
C ARG A 4 -12.88 -25.58 18.18
N LEU A 5 -12.16 -24.48 17.92
CA LEU A 5 -11.81 -23.49 18.95
C LEU A 5 -12.99 -22.57 19.31
N LYS A 6 -14.14 -22.68 18.60
CA LYS A 6 -15.35 -21.86 18.81
C LYS A 6 -15.02 -20.36 18.96
N LEU A 7 -14.11 -19.88 18.14
CA LEU A 7 -13.63 -18.51 18.21
C LEU A 7 -14.63 -17.59 17.53
N ASP A 8 -14.80 -16.41 18.11
CA ASP A 8 -15.53 -15.34 17.46
C ASP A 8 -14.82 -14.93 16.14
N PRO A 9 -15.54 -14.27 15.22
CA PRO A 9 -15.00 -13.89 13.91
C PRO A 9 -13.68 -13.12 13.98
N ALA A 10 -13.51 -12.23 14.95
CA ALA A 10 -12.31 -11.40 15.11
C ALA A 10 -11.09 -12.21 15.59
N ARG A 11 -11.30 -13.22 16.44
CA ARG A 11 -10.21 -14.13 16.85
C ARG A 11 -9.84 -15.13 15.76
N MET A 12 -10.80 -15.60 14.98
CA MET A 12 -10.49 -16.40 13.78
C MET A 12 -9.71 -15.58 12.75
N GLU A 13 -10.06 -14.30 12.60
CA GLU A 13 -9.35 -13.31 11.79
C GLU A 13 -7.89 -13.16 12.19
N MET A 14 -7.62 -12.94 13.48
CA MET A 14 -6.25 -12.82 13.98
C MET A 14 -5.42 -14.09 13.76
N LEU A 15 -6.01 -15.28 13.97
CA LEU A 15 -5.31 -16.54 13.76
C LEU A 15 -5.06 -16.82 12.28
N ALA A 16 -6.02 -16.58 11.40
CA ALA A 16 -5.85 -16.78 9.97
C ALA A 16 -4.71 -15.91 9.42
N GLY A 17 -4.68 -14.61 9.76
CA GLY A 17 -3.59 -13.71 9.35
C GLY A 17 -2.23 -14.10 9.92
N PHE A 18 -2.19 -14.62 11.15
CA PHE A 18 -0.97 -15.18 11.74
C PHE A 18 -0.48 -16.40 10.95
N PHE A 19 -1.35 -17.36 10.64
CA PHE A 19 -0.97 -18.54 9.87
C PHE A 19 -0.52 -18.17 8.45
N GLU A 20 -1.18 -17.25 7.74
CA GLU A 20 -0.74 -16.85 6.40
C GLU A 20 0.63 -16.17 6.39
N SER A 21 0.96 -15.40 7.43
CA SER A 21 2.27 -14.71 7.53
C SER A 21 3.43 -15.67 7.75
N TYR A 22 3.21 -16.76 8.50
CA TYR A 22 4.27 -17.70 8.91
C TYR A 22 4.24 -19.04 8.15
N LEU A 23 3.10 -19.42 7.58
CA LEU A 23 2.88 -20.71 6.94
C LEU A 23 2.82 -20.54 5.42
N LYS A 24 3.99 -20.37 4.80
CA LYS A 24 4.13 -20.39 3.34
C LYS A 24 4.24 -21.83 2.88
N LEU A 25 3.10 -22.42 2.54
CA LEU A 25 3.06 -23.78 2.03
C LEU A 25 3.69 -23.82 0.64
N ASN A 26 4.55 -24.82 0.42
CA ASN A 26 4.94 -25.19 -0.94
C ASN A 26 3.86 -26.07 -1.58
N GLN A 27 4.05 -26.40 -2.86
CA GLN A 27 3.07 -27.17 -3.62
C GLN A 27 2.73 -28.54 -3.00
N GLU A 28 3.72 -29.28 -2.49
CA GLU A 28 3.50 -30.60 -1.87
C GLU A 28 2.73 -30.48 -0.55
N GLU A 29 2.98 -29.43 0.23
CA GLU A 29 2.29 -29.17 1.48
C GLU A 29 0.85 -28.71 1.26
N GLU A 30 0.60 -27.93 0.19
CA GLU A 30 -0.74 -27.51 -0.21
C GLU A 30 -1.57 -28.71 -0.70
N GLU A 31 -0.97 -29.61 -1.50
CA GLU A 31 -1.60 -30.88 -1.89
C GLU A 31 -1.95 -31.74 -0.67
N ARG A 32 -1.06 -31.81 0.32
CA ARG A 32 -1.30 -32.54 1.56
C ARG A 32 -2.41 -31.91 2.40
N LEU A 33 -2.45 -30.57 2.49
CA LEU A 33 -3.53 -29.85 3.15
C LEU A 33 -4.88 -30.14 2.49
N ASN A 34 -4.94 -30.07 1.16
CA ASN A 34 -6.15 -30.38 0.39
C ASN A 34 -6.62 -31.82 0.60
N TYR A 35 -5.68 -32.76 0.64
CA TYR A 35 -5.98 -34.17 0.95
C TYR A 35 -6.58 -34.32 2.35
N GLU A 36 -5.98 -33.71 3.38
CA GLU A 36 -6.48 -33.77 4.76
C GLU A 36 -7.84 -33.05 4.93
N LEU A 37 -8.08 -31.95 4.21
CA LEU A 37 -9.38 -31.27 4.17
C LEU A 37 -10.47 -32.16 3.54
N GLY A 38 -10.13 -33.05 2.61
CA GLY A 38 -11.06 -34.04 2.05
C GLY A 38 -11.47 -35.14 3.04
N ARG A 39 -10.79 -35.26 4.19
CA ARG A 39 -11.02 -36.32 5.19
C ARG A 39 -11.79 -35.83 6.42
N ILE A 40 -11.99 -34.53 6.56
CA ILE A 40 -12.79 -33.96 7.66
C ILE A 40 -14.27 -33.85 7.26
N ASP A 41 -15.11 -33.48 8.23
CA ASP A 41 -16.54 -33.24 7.98
C ASP A 41 -16.73 -32.18 6.89
N LYS A 42 -17.64 -32.45 5.95
CA LYS A 42 -17.87 -31.59 4.78
C LYS A 42 -18.21 -30.15 5.18
N LYS A 43 -18.99 -29.96 6.24
CA LYS A 43 -19.38 -28.63 6.73
C LYS A 43 -18.19 -27.91 7.37
N GLU A 44 -17.33 -28.63 8.08
CA GLU A 44 -16.09 -28.09 8.61
C GLU A 44 -15.12 -27.69 7.48
N ALA A 45 -14.98 -28.52 6.43
CA ALA A 45 -14.15 -28.23 5.26
C ALA A 45 -14.64 -26.99 4.51
N GLU A 46 -15.94 -26.91 4.21
CA GLU A 46 -16.56 -25.75 3.55
C GLU A 46 -16.33 -24.46 4.34
N THR A 47 -16.47 -24.51 5.67
CA THR A 47 -16.22 -23.35 6.54
C THR A 47 -14.76 -22.89 6.45
N ILE A 48 -13.80 -23.83 6.47
CA ILE A 48 -12.37 -23.49 6.35
C ILE A 48 -12.08 -22.86 5.00
N VAL A 49 -12.58 -23.45 3.91
CA VAL A 49 -12.38 -22.91 2.55
C VAL A 49 -12.97 -21.51 2.42
N GLN A 50 -14.21 -21.28 2.88
CA GLN A 50 -14.84 -19.97 2.83
C GLN A 50 -14.05 -18.89 3.59
N ILE A 51 -13.56 -19.24 4.78
CA ILE A 51 -12.72 -18.34 5.59
C ILE A 51 -11.47 -17.99 4.77
N THR A 52 -10.68 -18.98 4.36
CA THR A 52 -9.41 -18.76 3.64
C THR A 52 -9.60 -17.97 2.33
N THR A 53 -10.65 -18.27 1.54
CA THR A 53 -10.93 -17.51 0.30
C THR A 53 -11.27 -16.05 0.59
N SER A 54 -12.12 -15.77 1.58
CA SER A 54 -12.48 -14.40 1.96
C SER A 54 -11.27 -13.59 2.43
N TRP A 55 -10.34 -14.22 3.15
CA TRP A 55 -9.06 -13.61 3.55
C TRP A 55 -8.19 -13.26 2.35
N HIS A 56 -7.95 -14.25 1.50
CA HIS A 56 -7.14 -14.08 0.31
C HIS A 56 -7.67 -12.94 -0.58
N GLU A 57 -8.99 -12.86 -0.75
CA GLU A 57 -9.61 -11.77 -1.50
C GLU A 57 -9.42 -10.40 -0.83
N ARG A 58 -9.56 -10.30 0.50
CA ARG A 58 -9.33 -9.06 1.25
C ARG A 58 -7.88 -8.61 1.17
N GLY A 59 -6.92 -9.48 1.46
CA GLY A 59 -5.49 -9.16 1.36
C GLY A 59 -5.11 -8.74 -0.07
N ARG A 60 -5.65 -9.40 -1.09
CA ARG A 60 -5.44 -9.02 -2.50
C ARG A 60 -6.11 -7.68 -2.85
N MET A 61 -7.21 -7.29 -2.19
CA MET A 61 -7.83 -5.97 -2.35
C MET A 61 -7.00 -4.89 -1.67
N GLU A 62 -6.61 -5.09 -0.41
CA GLU A 62 -5.79 -4.17 0.37
C GLU A 62 -4.45 -3.91 -0.32
N GLY A 63 -3.70 -4.96 -0.67
CA GLY A 63 -2.43 -4.80 -1.36
C GLY A 63 -2.55 -4.11 -2.73
N ARG A 64 -3.67 -4.28 -3.44
CA ARG A 64 -3.93 -3.52 -4.69
C ARG A 64 -4.24 -2.05 -4.42
N MET A 65 -4.91 -1.73 -3.32
CA MET A 65 -5.20 -0.34 -2.95
C MET A 65 -3.93 0.36 -2.47
N GLU A 66 -3.16 -0.26 -1.58
CA GLU A 66 -1.88 0.24 -1.10
C GLU A 66 -0.91 0.47 -2.25
N GLY A 67 -0.65 -0.56 -3.07
CA GLY A 67 0.26 -0.43 -4.21
C GLY A 67 -0.18 0.62 -5.23
N ARG A 68 -1.50 0.84 -5.40
CA ARG A 68 -2.00 1.93 -6.26
C ARG A 68 -1.75 3.31 -5.63
N MET A 69 -1.92 3.45 -4.32
CA MET A 69 -1.67 4.71 -3.62
C MET A 69 -0.17 5.05 -3.62
N GLU A 70 0.68 4.08 -3.27
CA GLU A 70 2.14 4.23 -3.31
C GLU A 70 2.62 4.58 -4.72
N GLY A 71 2.21 3.82 -5.73
CA GLY A 71 2.61 4.07 -7.11
C GLY A 71 2.15 5.44 -7.64
N ARG A 72 0.96 5.92 -7.23
CA ARG A 72 0.52 7.29 -7.57
C ARG A 72 1.38 8.36 -6.91
N MET A 73 1.75 8.15 -5.65
CA MET A 73 2.57 9.08 -4.89
C MET A 73 3.98 9.18 -5.47
N GLU A 74 4.61 8.03 -5.76
CA GLU A 74 5.91 7.98 -6.42
C GLU A 74 5.87 8.64 -7.80
N ALA A 75 4.85 8.36 -8.60
CA ALA A 75 4.69 8.97 -9.91
C ALA A 75 4.54 10.50 -9.84
N GLN A 76 3.79 11.03 -8.87
CA GLN A 76 3.67 12.48 -8.67
C GLN A 76 4.99 13.12 -8.23
N LYS A 77 5.71 12.51 -7.28
CA LYS A 77 7.05 12.96 -6.87
C LYS A 77 7.99 13.01 -8.06
N GLU A 78 8.05 11.93 -8.83
CA GLU A 78 8.88 11.86 -10.04
C GLU A 78 8.47 12.91 -11.08
N THR A 79 7.18 13.16 -11.26
CA THR A 79 6.66 14.19 -12.16
C THR A 79 7.09 15.59 -11.73
N ILE A 80 6.99 15.90 -10.44
CA ILE A 80 7.46 17.18 -9.89
C ILE A 80 8.95 17.35 -10.17
N LEU A 81 9.78 16.36 -9.85
CA LEU A 81 11.24 16.42 -10.05
C LEU A 81 11.62 16.53 -11.52
N LYS A 82 10.97 15.77 -12.41
CA LYS A 82 11.17 15.85 -13.86
C LYS A 82 10.80 17.23 -14.41
N TYR A 83 9.65 17.77 -13.99
CA TYR A 83 9.19 19.09 -14.39
C TYR A 83 10.20 20.18 -14.02
N LEU A 84 10.59 20.14 -12.76
CA LEU A 84 11.56 21.02 -12.14
C LEU A 84 12.93 20.97 -12.84
N SER A 85 13.43 19.77 -13.15
CA SER A 85 14.67 19.58 -13.91
C SER A 85 14.56 20.11 -15.34
N ARG A 86 13.44 19.88 -16.02
CA ARG A 86 13.22 20.30 -17.41
C ARG A 86 13.04 21.80 -17.57
N ARG A 87 12.35 22.46 -16.64
CA ARG A 87 12.04 23.89 -16.72
C ARG A 87 13.18 24.77 -16.22
N PHE A 88 13.85 24.34 -15.14
CA PHE A 88 14.80 25.18 -14.42
C PHE A 88 16.25 24.65 -14.43
N GLY A 89 16.51 23.47 -15.01
CA GLY A 89 17.84 22.85 -15.02
C GLY A 89 18.11 22.01 -13.77
N GLU A 90 19.38 21.78 -13.44
CA GLU A 90 19.76 20.98 -12.27
C GLU A 90 19.22 21.58 -10.98
N GLN A 91 18.54 20.74 -10.21
CA GLN A 91 17.89 21.11 -8.96
C GLN A 91 18.85 20.89 -7.80
N PRO A 92 18.86 21.74 -6.77
CA PRO A 92 19.64 21.47 -5.59
C PRO A 92 19.09 20.24 -4.85
N ALA A 93 19.99 19.37 -4.37
CA ALA A 93 19.64 18.09 -3.73
C ALA A 93 18.73 18.24 -2.50
N ASP A 94 18.74 19.40 -1.85
CA ASP A 94 17.85 19.71 -0.72
C ASP A 94 16.37 19.71 -1.13
N LEU A 95 16.07 20.11 -2.37
CA LEU A 95 14.71 20.19 -2.88
C LEU A 95 14.18 18.82 -3.26
N GLU A 96 15.03 17.97 -3.83
CA GLU A 96 14.70 16.57 -4.12
C GLU A 96 14.35 15.80 -2.85
N GLU A 97 15.19 15.90 -1.82
CA GLU A 97 14.94 15.24 -0.53
C GLU A 97 13.62 15.70 0.09
N LYS A 98 13.28 17.00 -0.02
CA LYS A 98 12.01 17.55 0.49
C LYS A 98 10.81 16.95 -0.23
N VAL A 99 10.84 16.85 -1.57
CA VAL A 99 9.75 16.24 -2.35
C VAL A 99 9.60 14.76 -2.02
N GLN A 100 10.71 14.04 -1.87
CA GLN A 100 10.69 12.61 -1.53
C GLN A 100 10.07 12.31 -0.16
N LYS A 101 10.22 13.22 0.80
CA LYS A 101 9.63 13.09 2.15
C LYS A 101 8.13 13.40 2.22
N ILE A 102 7.51 13.89 1.15
CA ILE A 102 6.07 14.18 1.16
C ILE A 102 5.28 12.87 1.14
N GLY A 103 4.52 12.61 2.20
CA GLY A 103 3.68 11.42 2.35
C GLY A 103 2.21 11.65 1.99
N ASP A 104 1.86 12.81 1.43
CA ASP A 104 0.48 13.21 1.17
C ASP A 104 0.29 13.53 -0.32
N LEU A 105 -0.59 12.76 -0.97
CA LEU A 105 -0.93 12.89 -2.38
C LEU A 105 -1.62 14.23 -2.70
N GLN A 106 -2.45 14.76 -1.78
CA GLN A 106 -3.11 16.05 -1.98
C GLN A 106 -2.12 17.21 -1.92
N ILE A 107 -1.09 17.10 -1.07
CA ILE A 107 -0.01 18.08 -1.02
C ILE A 107 0.77 18.06 -2.33
N LEU A 108 1.13 16.87 -2.84
CA LEU A 108 1.82 16.73 -4.12
C LEU A 108 1.02 17.30 -5.29
N ASP A 109 -0.29 17.04 -5.33
CA ASP A 109 -1.20 17.56 -6.36
C ASP A 109 -1.24 19.09 -6.36
N ARG A 110 -1.43 19.71 -5.19
CA ARG A 110 -1.42 21.17 -5.03
C ARG A 110 -0.08 21.80 -5.39
N ILE A 111 1.03 21.12 -5.07
CA ILE A 111 2.37 21.56 -5.48
C ILE A 111 2.45 21.58 -7.00
N LEU A 112 2.00 20.51 -7.67
CA LEU A 112 2.04 20.41 -9.12
C LEU A 112 1.24 21.54 -9.79
N ASP A 113 0.03 21.82 -9.33
CA ASP A 113 -0.81 22.92 -9.84
C ASP A 113 -0.13 24.29 -9.72
N GLU A 114 0.45 24.58 -8.56
CA GLU A 114 1.11 25.86 -8.31
C GLU A 114 2.47 25.97 -9.02
N LEU A 115 3.18 24.85 -9.23
CA LEU A 115 4.44 24.82 -9.98
C LEU A 115 4.28 25.28 -11.42
N PHE A 116 3.12 25.04 -12.06
CA PHE A 116 2.86 25.55 -13.42
C PHE A 116 2.92 27.09 -13.49
N THR A 117 2.56 27.76 -12.40
CA THR A 117 2.55 29.23 -12.31
C THR A 117 3.89 29.84 -11.93
N ALA A 118 4.83 29.06 -11.39
CA ALA A 118 6.15 29.53 -11.01
C ALA A 118 6.98 29.90 -12.24
N GLY A 119 7.48 31.12 -12.32
CA GLY A 119 8.35 31.61 -13.38
C GLY A 119 9.83 31.32 -13.14
N THR A 120 10.24 31.10 -11.88
CA THR A 120 11.64 30.90 -11.46
C THR A 120 11.79 29.69 -10.53
N ILE A 121 13.03 29.24 -10.35
CA ILE A 121 13.35 28.13 -9.43
C ILE A 121 13.11 28.53 -7.97
N GLU A 122 13.35 29.79 -7.62
CA GLU A 122 13.10 30.33 -6.28
C GLU A 122 11.61 30.33 -5.95
N GLU A 123 10.76 30.72 -6.89
CA GLU A 123 9.30 30.65 -6.75
C GLU A 123 8.83 29.21 -6.61
N ALA A 124 9.34 28.29 -7.43
CA ALA A 124 9.03 26.87 -7.35
C ALA A 124 9.43 26.27 -5.99
N ARG A 125 10.63 26.63 -5.49
CA ARG A 125 11.11 26.24 -4.16
C ARG A 125 10.20 26.79 -3.06
N ALA A 126 9.78 28.06 -3.16
CA ALA A 126 8.88 28.67 -2.19
C ALA A 126 7.51 27.98 -2.15
N VAL A 127 6.96 27.59 -3.30
CA VAL A 127 5.71 26.81 -3.39
C VAL A 127 5.83 25.49 -2.62
N ILE A 128 6.88 24.72 -2.89
CA ILE A 128 7.12 23.42 -2.25
C ILE A 128 7.26 23.58 -0.73
N LEU A 129 8.10 24.52 -0.28
CA LEU A 129 8.33 24.76 1.15
C LEU A 129 7.07 25.23 1.87
N ARG A 130 6.29 26.13 1.25
CA ARG A 130 5.02 26.62 1.81
C ARG A 130 4.02 25.49 1.99
N LYS A 131 3.89 24.60 1.01
CA LYS A 131 2.93 23.48 1.07
C LYS A 131 3.35 22.41 2.07
N ILE A 132 4.65 22.15 2.21
CA ILE A 132 5.17 21.27 3.27
C ILE A 132 4.86 21.85 4.66
N ALA A 133 5.10 23.15 4.87
CA ALA A 133 4.83 23.79 6.17
C ALA A 133 3.33 23.93 6.48
N GLY A 134 2.50 24.19 5.47
CA GLY A 134 1.05 24.35 5.62
C GLY A 134 0.26 23.05 5.69
N GLY A 135 0.86 21.91 5.32
CA GLY A 135 0.25 20.57 5.45
C GLY A 135 0.53 19.88 6.80
N LEU A 136 1.26 20.54 7.70
CA LEU A 136 1.55 20.08 9.07
C LEU A 136 0.53 20.58 10.11
N GLN A 137 -0.62 21.13 9.68
CA GLN A 137 -1.72 21.62 10.53
C GLN A 137 -2.97 20.77 10.39
#